data_AF-A0A2E6GUR8-F1
#
_entry.id   AF-A0A2E6GUR8-F1
#
_cell.length_a   1.000
_cell.length_b   1.000
_cell.length_c   1.000
_cell.angle_alpha   90.00
_cell.angle_beta   90.00
_cell.angle_gamma   90.00
#
_symmetry.space_group_name_H-M   'P 1'
#
loop_
_entity.id
_entity.type
_entity.pdbx_description
1 polymer ?
#
loop_
_entity_poly.entity_id
_entity_poly.type
_entity_poly.pdbx_seq_one_letter_code
_entity_poly.pdbx_strand_id
1 'polypeptide(L)'
;MKNLLLIFFLLMLVSWKWRKEKEEIPPGTVRFEKKLFVDVTEIRNIDWREFTYWIIRYEGWDTAQSILPDTLSWRDKEGKYESYVELYYRHPAYAQYPVVGISFEKAKEYAKWRTDRVLEYMLIRDKKDVNINLNPKKYFTPKKYFEGNWQGSIPDSNYRFPVFRLPTQEEWLNFSEADSFNLYPFGFEIGKKMTRRYKMDSTSFICCRSPDTAEIKWKNTATSDNIIEYITAPTRSGFTNSNQLYNTIGNVSEMTSQKGVAMGGNYELLSTKINLKKSIEYENSERWLGFRCVAEFMNWQEYKTYLSKN
;
A
#
# COMPACT_ATOMS: atom_id res chain seq x y z
N MET A 1 -52.83 -26.47 -14.90
CA MET A 1 -52.36 -25.86 -13.63
C MET A 1 -51.09 -26.52 -13.06
N LYS A 2 -50.99 -27.86 -12.97
CA LYS A 2 -49.79 -28.54 -12.43
C LYS A 2 -48.47 -28.21 -13.17
N ASN A 3 -48.50 -28.04 -14.49
CA ASN A 3 -47.30 -27.73 -15.29
C ASN A 3 -46.84 -26.26 -15.15
N LEU A 4 -47.73 -25.32 -14.82
CA LEU A 4 -47.37 -23.90 -14.64
C LEU A 4 -46.63 -23.67 -13.31
N LEU A 5 -47.07 -24.37 -12.26
CA LEU A 5 -46.41 -24.37 -10.94
C LEU A 5 -44.99 -24.94 -10.98
N LEU A 6 -44.76 -25.97 -11.80
CA LEU A 6 -43.43 -26.59 -11.97
C LEU A 6 -42.43 -25.62 -12.63
N ILE A 7 -42.88 -24.86 -13.63
CA ILE A 7 -42.07 -23.86 -14.34
C ILE A 7 -41.74 -22.68 -13.41
N PHE A 8 -42.68 -22.25 -12.57
CA PHE A 8 -42.46 -21.18 -11.59
C PHE A 8 -41.45 -21.60 -10.50
N PHE A 9 -41.50 -22.85 -10.06
CA PHE A 9 -40.54 -23.42 -9.10
C PHE A 9 -39.13 -23.55 -9.71
N LEU A 10 -39.05 -23.98 -10.99
CA LEU A 10 -37.78 -24.04 -11.73
C LEU A 10 -37.17 -22.64 -11.94
N LEU A 11 -37.98 -21.64 -12.28
CA LEU A 11 -37.53 -20.24 -12.43
C LEU A 11 -37.05 -19.65 -11.10
N MET A 12 -37.69 -19.99 -9.96
CA MET A 12 -37.17 -19.62 -8.64
C MET A 12 -35.82 -20.28 -8.34
N LEU A 13 -35.64 -21.56 -8.63
CA LEU A 13 -34.36 -22.27 -8.43
C LEU A 13 -33.24 -21.75 -9.33
N VAL A 14 -33.57 -21.32 -10.55
CA VAL A 14 -32.61 -20.69 -11.49
C VAL A 14 -32.28 -19.26 -11.03
N SER A 15 -33.25 -18.50 -10.53
CA SER A 15 -33.02 -17.15 -9.99
C SER A 15 -32.19 -17.16 -8.69
N TRP A 16 -32.29 -18.22 -7.88
CA TRP A 16 -31.51 -18.38 -6.65
C TRP A 16 -30.02 -18.65 -6.94
N LYS A 17 -29.72 -19.39 -8.01
CA LYS A 17 -28.34 -19.69 -8.43
C LYS A 17 -27.57 -18.52 -9.06
N TRP A 18 -28.20 -17.35 -9.21
CA TRP A 18 -27.63 -16.19 -9.93
C TRP A 18 -27.39 -14.95 -9.06
N ARG A 19 -27.42 -15.06 -7.73
CA ARG A 19 -26.66 -14.11 -6.90
C ARG A 19 -25.20 -14.50 -6.97
N LYS A 20 -24.44 -13.88 -7.89
CA LYS A 20 -22.99 -13.80 -7.70
C LYS A 20 -22.79 -13.13 -6.33
N GLU A 21 -22.23 -13.87 -5.38
CA GLU A 21 -21.78 -13.27 -4.12
C GLU A 21 -20.93 -12.05 -4.48
N LYS A 22 -21.28 -10.89 -3.91
CA LYS A 22 -20.54 -9.67 -4.18
C LYS A 22 -19.14 -9.88 -3.63
N GLU A 23 -18.19 -9.98 -4.53
CA GLU A 23 -16.81 -10.31 -4.19
C GLU A 23 -16.25 -9.23 -3.26
N GLU A 24 -15.91 -9.60 -2.03
CA GLU A 24 -15.39 -8.65 -1.05
C GLU A 24 -13.95 -8.30 -1.38
N ILE A 25 -13.71 -7.02 -1.71
CA ILE A 25 -12.39 -6.45 -1.97
C ILE A 25 -12.11 -5.42 -0.87
N PRO A 26 -11.03 -5.59 -0.09
CA PRO A 26 -10.67 -4.63 0.95
C PRO A 26 -10.42 -3.23 0.36
N PRO A 27 -10.77 -2.14 1.06
CA PRO A 27 -10.59 -0.78 0.55
C PRO A 27 -9.16 -0.50 0.10
N GLY A 28 -9.00 0.06 -1.10
CA GLY A 28 -7.70 0.43 -1.67
C GLY A 28 -6.90 -0.72 -2.30
N THR A 29 -7.45 -1.93 -2.33
CA THR A 29 -6.77 -3.12 -2.87
C THR A 29 -7.35 -3.60 -4.20
N VAL A 30 -6.58 -4.44 -4.88
CA VAL A 30 -7.01 -5.30 -5.98
C VAL A 30 -6.79 -6.76 -5.59
N ARG A 31 -7.61 -7.65 -6.15
CA ARG A 31 -7.41 -9.09 -6.01
C ARG A 31 -6.29 -9.52 -6.96
N PHE A 32 -5.24 -10.13 -6.42
CA PHE A 32 -4.13 -10.68 -7.21
C PHE A 32 -4.30 -12.19 -7.41
N GLU A 33 -4.58 -12.92 -6.33
CA GLU A 33 -4.87 -14.36 -6.36
C GLU A 33 -6.19 -14.67 -5.64
N LYS A 34 -6.59 -15.95 -5.59
CA LYS A 34 -7.82 -16.37 -4.92
C LYS A 34 -7.89 -15.89 -3.46
N LYS A 35 -6.75 -15.80 -2.77
CA LYS A 35 -6.67 -15.45 -1.34
C LYS A 35 -5.92 -14.15 -1.05
N LEU A 36 -5.14 -13.62 -1.99
CA LEU A 36 -4.26 -12.48 -1.76
C LEU A 36 -4.79 -11.21 -2.45
N PHE A 37 -4.87 -10.14 -1.67
CA PHE A 37 -5.21 -8.79 -2.11
C PHE A 37 -4.00 -7.88 -1.93
N VAL A 38 -3.80 -6.95 -2.84
CA VAL A 38 -2.61 -6.08 -2.86
C VAL A 38 -3.07 -4.64 -2.94
N ASP A 39 -2.44 -3.76 -2.17
CA ASP A 39 -2.65 -2.33 -2.31
C ASP A 39 -2.28 -1.84 -3.71
N VAL A 40 -3.20 -1.06 -4.30
CA VAL A 40 -3.04 -0.49 -5.64
C VAL A 40 -1.82 0.43 -5.73
N THR A 41 -1.45 1.09 -4.63
CA THR A 41 -0.33 2.03 -4.56
C THR A 41 0.48 1.84 -3.28
N GLU A 42 1.60 2.53 -3.15
CA GLU A 42 2.25 2.71 -1.85
C GLU A 42 1.31 3.42 -0.86
N ILE A 43 1.52 3.21 0.44
CA ILE A 43 0.80 3.95 1.49
C ILE A 43 1.16 5.43 1.39
N ARG A 44 0.15 6.31 1.43
CA ARG A 44 0.33 7.75 1.22
C ARG A 44 0.48 8.49 2.55
N ASN A 45 1.01 9.70 2.48
CA ASN A 45 1.06 10.62 3.62
C ASN A 45 -0.34 10.87 4.22
N ILE A 46 -1.39 10.98 3.39
CA ILE A 46 -2.76 11.14 3.90
C ILE A 46 -3.25 9.93 4.68
N ASP A 47 -2.91 8.71 4.25
CA ASP A 47 -3.30 7.48 4.93
C ASP A 47 -2.58 7.36 6.29
N TRP A 48 -1.29 7.72 6.33
CA TRP A 48 -0.52 7.76 7.57
C TRP A 48 -1.00 8.87 8.54
N ARG A 49 -1.46 10.00 8.01
CA ARG A 49 -2.07 11.05 8.83
C ARG A 49 -3.41 10.63 9.40
N GLU A 50 -4.19 9.80 8.69
CA GLU A 50 -5.40 9.18 9.24
C GLU A 50 -5.04 8.24 10.41
N PHE A 51 -4.02 7.41 10.24
CA PHE A 51 -3.49 6.56 11.32
C PHE A 51 -3.04 7.40 12.51
N THR A 52 -2.26 8.45 12.28
CA THR A 52 -1.78 9.37 13.32
C THR A 52 -2.95 10.05 14.05
N TYR A 53 -3.94 10.55 13.30
CA TYR A 53 -5.12 11.18 13.88
C TYR A 53 -5.91 10.21 14.76
N TRP A 54 -6.03 8.95 14.33
CA TRP A 54 -6.66 7.91 15.14
C TRP A 54 -5.90 7.68 16.45
N ILE A 55 -4.57 7.56 16.42
CA ILE A 55 -3.74 7.39 17.62
C ILE A 55 -3.88 8.60 18.56
N ILE A 56 -3.84 9.82 18.03
CA ILE A 56 -4.07 11.05 18.83
C ILE A 56 -5.42 10.97 19.55
N ARG A 57 -6.47 10.56 18.83
CA ARG A 57 -7.83 10.53 19.36
C ARG A 57 -8.01 9.50 20.45
N TYR A 58 -7.41 8.31 20.33
CA TYR A 58 -7.71 7.16 21.19
C TYR A 58 -6.61 6.81 22.18
N GLU A 59 -5.37 7.22 21.92
CA GLU A 59 -4.18 6.90 22.72
C GLU A 59 -3.39 8.15 23.14
N GLY A 60 -3.75 9.32 22.63
CA GLY A 60 -3.16 10.61 23.00
C GLY A 60 -1.97 11.04 22.14
N TRP A 61 -1.59 12.32 22.28
CA TRP A 61 -0.50 12.92 21.51
C TRP A 61 0.86 12.29 21.83
N ASP A 62 1.14 12.01 23.11
CA ASP A 62 2.42 11.45 23.55
C ASP A 62 2.71 10.11 22.85
N THR A 63 1.68 9.26 22.72
CA THR A 63 1.75 8.00 21.96
C THR A 63 1.94 8.27 20.46
N ALA A 64 1.19 9.23 19.91
CA ALA A 64 1.26 9.57 18.49
C ALA A 64 2.65 10.07 18.04
N GLN A 65 3.40 10.74 18.92
CA GLN A 65 4.77 11.18 18.61
C GLN A 65 5.67 10.01 18.22
N SER A 66 5.48 8.83 18.82
CA SER A 66 6.28 7.64 18.52
C SER A 66 6.04 7.08 17.11
N ILE A 67 4.88 7.35 16.49
CA ILE A 67 4.52 6.86 15.15
C ILE A 67 4.71 7.90 14.04
N LEU A 68 5.10 9.13 14.38
CA LEU A 68 5.37 10.16 13.39
C LEU A 68 6.55 9.75 12.48
N PRO A 69 6.49 10.07 11.18
CA PRO A 69 7.65 9.93 10.30
C PRO A 69 8.81 10.80 10.78
N ASP A 70 10.02 10.27 10.69
CA ASP A 70 11.26 11.02 10.82
C ASP A 70 11.48 11.89 9.58
N THR A 71 11.11 13.16 9.70
CA THR A 71 11.25 14.12 8.61
C THR A 71 12.70 14.57 8.41
N LEU A 72 13.61 14.32 9.36
CA LEU A 72 15.03 14.64 9.20
C LEU A 72 15.73 13.72 8.19
N SER A 73 15.10 12.59 7.82
CA SER A 73 15.54 11.74 6.70
C SER A 73 15.64 12.50 5.37
N TRP A 74 14.92 13.63 5.22
CA TRP A 74 15.05 14.51 4.07
C TRP A 74 16.33 15.34 4.07
N ARG A 75 16.87 15.68 5.24
CA ARG A 75 18.00 16.60 5.36
C ARG A 75 19.26 16.01 4.74
N ASP A 76 19.88 16.79 3.86
CA ASP A 76 21.14 16.47 3.22
C ASP A 76 22.21 17.53 3.54
N LYS A 77 23.48 17.20 3.30
CA LYS A 77 24.61 18.09 3.61
C LYS A 77 24.59 19.40 2.82
N GLU A 78 23.97 19.40 1.63
CA GLU A 78 23.90 20.55 0.73
C GLU A 78 22.63 21.39 0.97
N GLY A 79 21.74 20.96 1.87
CA GLY A 79 20.48 21.67 2.18
C GLY A 79 19.48 21.67 1.03
N LYS A 80 19.68 20.82 0.03
CA LYS A 80 18.87 20.72 -1.19
C LYS A 80 17.41 20.34 -0.90
N TYR A 81 17.18 19.57 0.17
CA TYR A 81 15.85 19.07 0.50
C TYR A 81 15.27 19.68 1.78
N GLU A 82 15.78 20.83 2.25
CA GLU A 82 15.36 21.41 3.53
C GLU A 82 13.86 21.76 3.56
N SER A 83 13.27 22.14 2.42
CA SER A 83 11.82 22.38 2.31
C SER A 83 10.99 21.12 2.61
N TYR A 84 11.50 19.93 2.29
CA TYR A 84 10.81 18.66 2.49
C TYR A 84 10.81 18.21 3.95
N VAL A 85 11.81 18.62 4.74
CA VAL A 85 11.87 18.39 6.19
C VAL A 85 10.61 18.95 6.87
N GLU A 86 10.18 20.14 6.44
CA GLU A 86 8.99 20.79 7.00
C GLU A 86 7.70 20.35 6.30
N LEU A 87 7.72 20.26 4.97
CA LEU A 87 6.50 20.21 4.16
C LEU A 87 6.07 18.80 3.76
N TYR A 88 6.98 17.85 3.56
CA TYR A 88 6.66 16.59 2.87
C TYR A 88 5.54 15.80 3.57
N TYR A 89 5.66 15.62 4.88
CA TYR A 89 4.63 14.89 5.64
C TYR A 89 3.40 15.76 5.94
N ARG A 90 3.56 17.08 6.08
CA ARG A 90 2.55 17.96 6.69
C ARG A 90 1.68 18.70 5.69
N HIS A 91 2.25 19.12 4.56
CA HIS A 91 1.58 20.01 3.63
C HIS A 91 0.56 19.26 2.75
N PRO A 92 -0.64 19.84 2.47
CA PRO A 92 -1.66 19.20 1.64
C PRO A 92 -1.19 18.82 0.23
N ALA A 93 -0.25 19.58 -0.36
CA ALA A 93 0.31 19.26 -1.68
C ALA A 93 0.96 17.87 -1.74
N TYR A 94 1.53 17.40 -0.62
CA TYR A 94 2.17 16.09 -0.53
C TYR A 94 1.24 15.00 0.01
N ALA A 95 -0.06 15.26 0.13
CA ALA A 95 -1.02 14.31 0.70
C ALA A 95 -1.06 12.96 -0.04
N GLN A 96 -0.93 12.99 -1.36
CA GLN A 96 -1.00 11.81 -2.23
C GLN A 96 0.38 11.20 -2.53
N TYR A 97 1.44 11.67 -1.89
CA TYR A 97 2.80 11.14 -2.05
C TYR A 97 3.03 9.99 -1.08
N PRO A 98 3.96 9.06 -1.38
CA PRO A 98 4.23 7.92 -0.52
C PRO A 98 4.75 8.40 0.85
N VAL A 99 4.31 7.75 1.92
CA VAL A 99 4.89 7.97 3.24
C VAL A 99 6.30 7.38 3.27
N VAL A 100 7.26 8.16 3.78
CA VAL A 100 8.67 7.79 3.94
C VAL A 100 9.17 8.26 5.31
N GLY A 101 10.41 7.93 5.69
CA GLY A 101 10.92 8.29 7.01
C GLY A 101 10.24 7.49 8.14
N ILE A 102 9.74 6.30 7.84
CA ILE A 102 9.13 5.40 8.82
C ILE A 102 9.99 4.15 8.99
N SER A 103 9.96 3.53 10.17
CA SER A 103 10.64 2.26 10.40
C SER A 103 9.76 1.07 10.02
N PHE A 104 10.38 -0.09 9.90
CA PHE A 104 9.70 -1.37 9.68
C PHE A 104 8.62 -1.65 10.74
N GLU A 105 8.91 -1.37 12.01
CA GLU A 105 8.00 -1.57 13.13
C GLU A 105 6.76 -0.66 13.00
N LYS A 106 6.96 0.60 12.63
CA LYS A 106 5.84 1.53 12.40
C LYS A 106 4.96 1.04 11.24
N ALA A 107 5.56 0.53 10.16
CA ALA A 107 4.81 -0.03 9.03
C ALA A 107 3.95 -1.25 9.43
N LYS A 108 4.48 -2.12 10.31
CA LYS A 108 3.72 -3.24 10.89
C LYS A 108 2.55 -2.75 11.76
N GLU A 109 2.77 -1.77 12.62
CA GLU A 109 1.68 -1.20 13.45
C GLU A 109 0.59 -0.55 12.58
N TYR A 110 0.96 0.13 11.49
CA TYR A 110 -0.01 0.65 10.53
C TYR A 110 -0.85 -0.48 9.90
N ALA A 111 -0.23 -1.58 9.46
CA ALA A 111 -0.96 -2.70 8.87
C ALA A 111 -1.93 -3.36 9.87
N LYS A 112 -1.51 -3.49 11.13
CA LYS A 112 -2.36 -3.97 12.23
C LYS A 112 -3.53 -3.00 12.49
N TRP A 113 -3.26 -1.70 12.59
CA TRP A 113 -4.30 -0.69 12.74
C TRP A 113 -5.31 -0.74 11.59
N ARG A 114 -4.83 -0.86 10.34
CA ARG A 114 -5.71 -0.95 9.17
C ARG A 114 -6.59 -2.20 9.20
N THR A 115 -6.07 -3.33 9.67
CA THR A 115 -6.85 -4.55 9.91
C THR A 115 -8.03 -4.28 10.85
N ASP A 116 -7.75 -3.64 11.99
CA ASP A 116 -8.77 -3.32 12.99
C ASP A 116 -9.86 -2.39 12.41
N ARG A 117 -9.46 -1.33 11.70
CA ARG A 117 -10.38 -0.34 11.12
C ARG A 117 -11.22 -0.91 9.98
N VAL A 118 -10.63 -1.73 9.11
CA VAL A 118 -11.37 -2.34 8.00
C VAL A 118 -12.35 -3.39 8.51
N LEU A 119 -11.98 -4.19 9.52
CA LEU A 119 -12.92 -5.09 10.19
C LEU A 119 -14.08 -4.30 10.81
N GLU A 120 -13.79 -3.23 11.57
CA GLU A 120 -14.81 -2.37 12.17
C GLU A 120 -15.79 -1.82 11.11
N TYR A 121 -15.25 -1.29 10.01
CA TYR A 121 -16.03 -0.83 8.87
C TYR A 121 -16.92 -1.93 8.27
N MET A 122 -16.38 -3.14 8.07
CA MET A 122 -17.13 -4.26 7.49
C MET A 122 -18.27 -4.71 8.41
N LEU A 123 -18.03 -4.79 9.73
CA LEU A 123 -19.07 -5.16 10.69
C LEU A 123 -20.21 -4.13 10.73
N ILE A 124 -19.90 -2.84 10.64
CA ILE A 124 -20.89 -1.75 10.53
C ILE A 124 -21.68 -1.88 9.22
N ARG A 125 -20.98 -2.04 8.09
CA ARG A 125 -21.58 -2.21 6.76
C ARG A 125 -22.53 -3.39 6.71
N ASP A 126 -22.14 -4.50 7.34
CA ASP A 126 -22.90 -5.75 7.38
C ASP A 126 -23.99 -5.75 8.47
N LYS A 127 -24.14 -4.62 9.17
CA LYS A 127 -25.14 -4.41 10.25
C LYS A 127 -25.04 -5.45 11.36
N LYS A 128 -23.82 -5.90 11.71
CA LYS A 128 -23.57 -6.87 12.79
C LYS A 128 -23.52 -6.22 14.19
N ASP A 129 -24.45 -5.30 14.49
CA ASP A 129 -24.61 -4.66 15.81
C ASP A 129 -23.34 -4.08 16.46
N VAL A 130 -22.53 -3.37 15.67
CA VAL A 130 -21.45 -2.54 16.23
C VAL A 130 -22.03 -1.17 16.58
N ASN A 131 -22.29 -0.92 17.86
CA ASN A 131 -22.66 0.42 18.31
C ASN A 131 -21.40 1.31 18.26
N ILE A 132 -21.38 2.28 17.34
CA ILE A 132 -20.26 3.20 17.15
C ILE A 132 -20.26 4.18 18.32
N ASN A 133 -19.75 3.74 19.46
CA ASN A 133 -19.54 4.62 20.59
C ASN A 133 -18.30 5.46 20.30
N LEU A 134 -18.51 6.77 20.13
CA LEU A 134 -17.45 7.75 19.90
C LEU A 134 -16.54 7.97 21.13
N ASN A 135 -16.71 7.20 22.21
CA ASN A 135 -15.92 7.30 23.42
C ASN A 135 -14.43 7.00 23.13
N PRO A 136 -13.54 7.99 23.27
CA PRO A 136 -12.10 7.82 23.08
C PRO A 136 -11.46 6.73 23.96
N LYS A 137 -12.08 6.39 25.10
CA LYS A 137 -11.57 5.37 26.03
C LYS A 137 -12.04 3.94 25.70
N LYS A 138 -12.91 3.76 24.70
CA LYS A 138 -13.48 2.45 24.32
C LYS A 138 -13.49 2.29 22.80
N TYR A 139 -12.32 2.09 22.20
CA TYR A 139 -12.21 1.79 20.77
C TYR A 139 -12.28 0.30 20.46
N PHE A 140 -12.74 0.00 19.24
CA PHE A 140 -12.88 -1.34 18.69
C PHE A 140 -11.51 -2.01 18.46
N THR A 141 -11.41 -3.28 18.80
CA THR A 141 -10.34 -4.16 18.33
C THR A 141 -10.93 -5.54 18.01
N PRO A 142 -10.36 -6.30 17.05
CA PRO A 142 -10.78 -7.66 16.76
C PRO A 142 -10.85 -8.52 18.02
N LYS A 143 -9.84 -8.41 18.89
CA LYS A 143 -9.79 -9.13 20.17
C LYS A 143 -10.99 -8.85 21.05
N LYS A 144 -11.32 -7.57 21.32
CA LYS A 144 -12.47 -7.21 22.15
C LYS A 144 -13.78 -7.74 21.56
N TYR A 145 -13.93 -7.67 20.24
CA TYR A 145 -15.12 -8.15 19.54
C TYR A 145 -15.29 -9.66 19.62
N PHE A 146 -14.29 -10.42 19.16
CA PHE A 146 -14.38 -11.88 19.08
C PHE A 146 -14.33 -12.60 20.44
N GLU A 147 -13.83 -11.94 21.49
CA GLU A 147 -13.88 -12.45 22.86
C GLU A 147 -15.20 -12.09 23.58
N GLY A 148 -16.16 -11.45 22.90
CA GLY A 148 -17.46 -11.06 23.48
C GLY A 148 -17.39 -9.85 24.41
N ASN A 149 -16.24 -9.18 24.49
CA ASN A 149 -15.98 -8.02 25.34
C ASN A 149 -16.35 -6.69 24.66
N TRP A 150 -17.08 -6.72 23.56
CA TRP A 150 -17.49 -5.54 22.80
C TRP A 150 -19.01 -5.34 22.86
N GLN A 151 -19.46 -4.49 23.79
CA GLN A 151 -20.82 -3.94 23.80
C GLN A 151 -21.97 -4.98 23.72
N GLY A 152 -21.77 -6.21 24.21
CA GLY A 152 -22.78 -7.28 24.15
C GLY A 152 -22.92 -7.95 22.78
N SER A 153 -21.98 -7.72 21.86
CA SER A 153 -21.96 -8.39 20.55
C SER A 153 -21.80 -9.90 20.71
N ILE A 154 -22.52 -10.67 19.88
CA ILE A 154 -22.33 -12.11 19.74
C ILE A 154 -21.55 -12.34 18.44
N PRO A 155 -20.21 -12.48 18.50
CA PRO A 155 -19.38 -12.56 17.31
C PRO A 155 -19.57 -13.89 16.60
N ASP A 156 -19.73 -13.83 15.28
CA ASP A 156 -19.62 -15.00 14.40
C ASP A 156 -18.13 -15.35 14.24
N SER A 157 -17.69 -16.43 14.88
CA SER A 157 -16.29 -16.87 14.86
C SER A 157 -15.78 -17.29 13.49
N ASN A 158 -16.69 -17.59 12.55
CA ASN A 158 -16.37 -17.93 11.16
C ASN A 158 -16.35 -16.70 10.25
N TYR A 159 -16.73 -15.52 10.77
CA TYR A 159 -16.66 -14.27 10.02
C TYR A 159 -15.22 -14.01 9.57
N ARG A 160 -15.04 -13.88 8.26
CA ARG A 160 -13.73 -13.65 7.66
C ARG A 160 -13.55 -12.16 7.40
N PHE A 161 -12.36 -11.65 7.69
CA PHE A 161 -12.02 -10.25 7.50
C PHE A 161 -10.57 -10.12 6.99
N PRO A 162 -10.24 -9.05 6.26
CA PRO A 162 -8.90 -8.88 5.71
C PRO A 162 -7.90 -8.55 6.80
N VAL A 163 -6.84 -9.34 6.87
CA VAL A 163 -5.68 -9.10 7.72
C VAL A 163 -4.57 -8.52 6.86
N PHE A 164 -4.29 -7.24 7.06
CA PHE A 164 -3.24 -6.51 6.36
C PHE A 164 -1.86 -6.77 6.97
N ARG A 165 -0.86 -6.91 6.10
CA ARG A 165 0.54 -7.12 6.45
C ARG A 165 1.46 -6.62 5.34
N LEU A 166 2.75 -6.55 5.64
CA LEU A 166 3.77 -6.40 4.61
C LEU A 166 3.84 -7.67 3.74
N PRO A 167 4.09 -7.55 2.43
CA PRO A 167 4.25 -8.70 1.55
C PRO A 167 5.57 -9.43 1.81
N THR A 168 5.62 -10.74 1.61
CA THR A 168 6.91 -11.43 1.48
C THR A 168 7.64 -10.96 0.23
N GLN A 169 8.96 -11.18 0.15
CA GLN A 169 9.72 -10.89 -1.08
C GLN A 169 9.14 -11.63 -2.30
N GLU A 170 8.72 -12.88 -2.11
CA GLU A 170 8.12 -13.71 -3.15
C GLU A 170 6.76 -13.18 -3.61
N GLU A 171 5.87 -12.85 -2.67
CA GLU A 171 4.58 -12.23 -2.99
C GLU A 171 4.77 -10.91 -3.74
N TRP A 172 5.70 -10.08 -3.24
CA TRP A 172 6.04 -8.80 -3.85
C TRP A 172 6.50 -8.98 -5.29
N LEU A 173 7.39 -9.94 -5.53
CA LEU A 173 7.87 -10.26 -6.86
C LEU A 173 6.72 -10.73 -7.76
N ASN A 174 5.89 -11.65 -7.29
CA ASN A 174 4.79 -12.24 -8.06
C ASN A 174 3.77 -11.17 -8.52
N PHE A 175 3.33 -10.28 -7.63
CA PHE A 175 2.37 -9.24 -8.03
C PHE A 175 3.00 -8.11 -8.83
N SER A 176 4.33 -7.92 -8.72
CA SER A 176 5.06 -6.90 -9.47
C SER A 176 5.46 -7.38 -10.85
N GLU A 177 5.66 -8.69 -11.06
CA GLU A 177 6.07 -9.27 -12.34
C GLU A 177 4.94 -9.34 -13.39
N ALA A 178 3.67 -9.20 -13.01
CA ALA A 178 2.54 -9.27 -13.94
C ALA A 178 2.60 -8.20 -15.04
N ASP A 179 2.80 -8.68 -16.26
CA ASP A 179 3.13 -7.94 -17.49
C ASP A 179 4.29 -6.95 -17.43
N SER A 180 5.02 -6.86 -16.31
CA SER A 180 6.37 -6.27 -16.31
C SER A 180 7.27 -7.03 -17.28
N PHE A 181 7.07 -8.35 -17.40
CA PHE A 181 7.73 -9.20 -18.40
C PHE A 181 7.24 -9.00 -19.85
N ASN A 182 6.19 -8.22 -20.13
CA ASN A 182 5.60 -8.05 -21.48
C ASN A 182 5.53 -6.58 -21.94
N LEU A 183 5.40 -5.62 -21.03
CA LEU A 183 5.56 -4.19 -21.29
C LEU A 183 7.03 -3.74 -21.18
N TYR A 184 7.80 -4.29 -20.24
CA TYR A 184 9.27 -4.09 -20.14
C TYR A 184 10.03 -5.36 -19.77
N PRO A 185 10.04 -6.38 -20.65
CA PRO A 185 10.35 -7.75 -20.31
C PRO A 185 11.62 -8.07 -19.50
N PHE A 186 12.65 -7.22 -19.53
CA PHE A 186 14.00 -7.63 -19.18
C PHE A 186 14.82 -6.54 -18.47
N GLY A 187 14.17 -5.59 -17.80
CA GLY A 187 14.87 -4.46 -17.17
C GLY A 187 15.43 -3.42 -18.16
N PHE A 188 16.12 -2.41 -17.64
CA PHE A 188 16.33 -1.12 -18.31
C PHE A 188 17.19 -1.13 -19.59
N GLU A 189 18.12 -2.09 -19.75
CA GLU A 189 19.00 -2.14 -20.94
C GLU A 189 18.23 -2.40 -22.26
N ILE A 190 17.06 -3.03 -22.21
CA ILE A 190 16.22 -3.29 -23.40
C ILE A 190 15.21 -2.16 -23.63
N GLY A 191 14.88 -1.38 -22.59
CA GLY A 191 14.21 -0.08 -22.69
C GLY A 191 14.94 0.91 -23.62
N LYS A 192 16.28 0.82 -23.70
CA LYS A 192 17.14 1.58 -24.64
C LYS A 192 16.87 1.30 -26.14
N LYS A 193 16.33 0.12 -26.50
CA LYS A 193 15.96 -0.19 -27.90
C LYS A 193 14.59 0.38 -28.27
N MET A 194 13.65 0.44 -27.33
CA MET A 194 12.30 1.00 -27.51
C MET A 194 12.33 2.53 -27.60
N THR A 195 13.10 3.20 -26.73
CA THR A 195 13.47 4.64 -26.82
C THR A 195 14.00 4.98 -28.20
N ARG A 196 14.85 4.11 -28.76
CA ARG A 196 15.51 4.33 -30.06
C ARG A 196 14.57 4.15 -31.25
N ARG A 197 13.57 3.25 -31.15
CA ARG A 197 12.56 3.01 -32.20
C ARG A 197 11.45 4.05 -32.22
N TYR A 198 10.99 4.51 -31.05
CA TYR A 198 9.85 5.42 -30.91
C TYR A 198 10.24 6.85 -30.50
N LYS A 199 11.54 7.13 -30.33
CA LYS A 199 12.06 8.44 -29.85
C LYS A 199 11.43 8.92 -28.53
N MET A 200 10.94 8.01 -27.69
CA MET A 200 10.31 8.33 -26.40
C MET A 200 11.27 8.05 -25.25
N ASP A 201 11.34 8.92 -24.24
CA ASP A 201 12.17 8.75 -23.05
C ASP A 201 11.65 7.62 -22.14
N SER A 202 12.42 6.53 -22.00
CA SER A 202 12.07 5.31 -21.24
C SER A 202 11.89 5.57 -19.75
N THR A 203 12.36 6.71 -19.28
CA THR A 203 12.25 7.14 -17.89
C THR A 203 10.90 7.77 -17.56
N SER A 204 10.09 8.10 -18.58
CA SER A 204 8.72 8.60 -18.43
C SER A 204 7.74 7.51 -17.92
N PHE A 205 8.20 6.25 -17.87
CA PHE A 205 7.40 5.08 -17.50
C PHE A 205 7.69 4.54 -16.12
N ILE A 206 8.82 4.95 -15.53
CA ILE A 206 9.15 4.64 -14.14
C ILE A 206 8.93 5.94 -13.37
N CYS A 207 8.07 5.94 -12.36
CA CYS A 207 7.79 7.12 -11.53
C CYS A 207 8.97 7.47 -10.60
N CYS A 208 10.19 7.41 -11.12
CA CYS A 208 11.42 7.88 -10.52
C CYS A 208 12.02 8.90 -11.49
N ARG A 209 12.08 10.16 -11.06
CA ARG A 209 13.01 11.12 -11.66
C ARG A 209 14.40 10.71 -11.19
N SER A 210 15.00 9.74 -11.87
CA SER A 210 16.32 9.20 -11.57
C SER A 210 17.41 10.13 -12.16
N PRO A 211 18.66 10.10 -11.64
CA PRO A 211 19.73 10.99 -12.10
C PRO A 211 19.98 10.96 -13.62
N ASP A 212 19.75 9.82 -14.27
CA ASP A 212 19.87 9.65 -15.73
C ASP A 212 18.80 10.42 -16.54
N THR A 213 17.58 10.56 -16.02
CA THR A 213 16.47 11.28 -16.67
C THR A 213 16.76 12.77 -16.81
N ALA A 214 17.43 13.31 -15.79
CA ALA A 214 17.75 14.73 -15.69
C ALA A 214 18.99 15.07 -16.52
N GLU A 215 20.02 14.23 -16.51
CA GLU A 215 21.21 14.43 -17.35
C GLU A 215 20.91 14.35 -18.86
N ILE A 216 19.99 13.47 -19.30
CA ILE A 216 19.69 13.28 -20.73
C ILE A 216 18.77 14.38 -21.28
N LYS A 217 17.76 14.83 -20.53
CA LYS A 217 16.85 15.89 -21.01
C LYS A 217 17.46 17.30 -20.96
N TRP A 218 18.36 17.58 -20.00
CA TRP A 218 18.78 18.96 -19.71
C TRP A 218 20.11 19.42 -20.31
N LYS A 219 20.86 18.52 -20.95
CA LYS A 219 21.96 18.92 -21.86
C LYS A 219 21.51 19.85 -22.99
N ASN A 220 20.20 19.95 -23.25
CA ASN A 220 19.63 20.77 -24.32
C ASN A 220 18.94 22.07 -23.86
N THR A 221 18.81 22.36 -22.56
CA THR A 221 18.02 23.54 -22.08
C THR A 221 18.49 24.23 -20.79
N ALA A 222 19.56 23.80 -20.10
CA ALA A 222 19.90 24.41 -18.80
C ALA A 222 20.73 25.70 -18.91
N THR A 223 20.14 26.83 -18.52
CA THR A 223 20.85 27.91 -17.82
C THR A 223 21.32 27.40 -16.45
N SER A 224 22.47 27.87 -15.97
CA SER A 224 23.32 27.30 -14.92
C SER A 224 22.75 27.21 -13.49
N ASP A 225 21.53 27.64 -13.23
CA ASP A 225 21.10 28.00 -11.86
C ASP A 225 19.99 27.09 -11.27
N ASN A 226 19.58 26.01 -11.95
CA ASN A 226 18.54 25.11 -11.43
C ASN A 226 19.15 23.89 -10.71
N ILE A 227 19.05 23.85 -9.38
CA ILE A 227 19.34 22.66 -8.57
C ILE A 227 18.32 21.56 -8.95
N ILE A 228 18.79 20.42 -9.47
CA ILE A 228 17.94 19.31 -9.91
C ILE A 228 17.51 18.48 -8.69
N GLU A 229 16.35 18.75 -8.11
CA GLU A 229 15.79 17.93 -7.02
C GLU A 229 15.21 16.60 -7.54
N TYR A 230 15.66 15.49 -6.96
CA TYR A 230 15.12 14.16 -7.23
C TYR A 230 14.18 13.81 -6.09
N ILE A 231 12.88 13.72 -6.39
CA ILE A 231 11.85 13.48 -5.38
C ILE A 231 10.85 12.42 -5.83
N THR A 232 10.06 11.94 -4.87
CA THR A 232 8.91 11.08 -5.10
C THR A 232 7.85 11.77 -5.97
N ALA A 233 6.94 10.97 -6.52
CA ALA A 233 5.73 11.41 -7.20
C ALA A 233 4.48 11.00 -6.41
N PRO A 234 3.30 11.61 -6.67
CA PRO A 234 2.04 11.08 -6.16
C PRO A 234 1.89 9.60 -6.49
N THR A 235 1.36 8.79 -5.57
CA THR A 235 1.36 7.32 -5.68
C THR A 235 0.48 6.77 -6.81
N ARG A 236 -0.34 7.61 -7.45
CA ARG A 236 -1.11 7.29 -8.68
C ARG A 236 -0.55 7.94 -9.95
N SER A 237 0.73 8.31 -9.92
CA SER A 237 1.43 8.78 -11.12
C SER A 237 1.85 7.61 -11.99
N GLY A 238 1.99 7.85 -13.30
CA GLY A 238 2.43 6.84 -14.25
C GLY A 238 1.33 5.84 -14.61
N PHE A 239 1.75 4.62 -14.97
CA PHE A 239 0.87 3.56 -15.44
C PHE A 239 0.88 2.39 -14.46
N THR A 240 -0.24 1.69 -14.37
CA THR A 240 -0.30 0.43 -13.65
C THR A 240 0.37 -0.69 -14.43
N ASN A 241 0.88 -1.71 -13.72
CA ASN A 241 1.11 -3.02 -14.32
C ASN A 241 -0.23 -3.74 -14.63
N SER A 242 -0.22 -4.96 -15.17
CA SER A 242 -1.48 -5.64 -15.51
C SER A 242 -2.28 -6.15 -14.33
N ASN A 243 -1.65 -6.22 -13.15
CA ASN A 243 -2.35 -6.38 -11.89
C ASN A 243 -3.00 -5.08 -11.39
N GLN A 244 -2.98 -4.00 -12.17
CA GLN A 244 -3.54 -2.69 -11.81
C GLN A 244 -2.81 -2.03 -10.63
N LEU A 245 -1.52 -2.34 -10.45
CA LEU A 245 -0.67 -1.76 -9.40
C LEU A 245 0.19 -0.63 -9.96
N TYR A 246 0.18 0.53 -9.28
CA TYR A 246 1.08 1.64 -9.56
C TYR A 246 2.42 1.45 -8.85
N ASN A 247 3.49 1.98 -9.45
CA ASN A 247 4.79 2.21 -8.82
C ASN A 247 5.39 1.03 -8.06
N THR A 248 5.15 -0.21 -8.50
CA THR A 248 5.93 -1.36 -8.00
C THR A 248 7.39 -1.25 -8.44
N ILE A 249 7.72 -0.36 -9.38
CA ILE A 249 9.08 -0.05 -9.79
C ILE A 249 9.30 1.46 -9.69
N GLY A 250 10.35 1.86 -8.98
CA GLY A 250 10.70 3.26 -8.75
C GLY A 250 9.85 3.91 -7.67
N ASN A 251 9.71 5.24 -7.74
CA ASN A 251 9.17 6.07 -6.67
C ASN A 251 9.87 5.79 -5.32
N VAL A 252 9.35 4.93 -4.46
CA VAL A 252 10.01 4.51 -3.21
C VAL A 252 10.26 3.01 -3.21
N SER A 253 11.34 2.58 -2.56
CA SER A 253 11.55 1.16 -2.31
C SER A 253 10.57 0.69 -1.25
N GLU A 254 10.08 -0.53 -1.40
CA GLU A 254 8.98 -1.02 -0.57
C GLU A 254 9.46 -2.09 0.40
N MET A 255 9.28 -1.83 1.70
CA MET A 255 9.57 -2.82 2.73
C MET A 255 8.79 -4.11 2.51
N THR A 256 9.49 -5.24 2.70
CA THR A 256 8.89 -6.58 2.73
C THR A 256 8.62 -7.02 4.17
N SER A 257 8.03 -8.20 4.38
CA SER A 257 7.81 -8.80 5.69
C SER A 257 9.11 -9.15 6.43
N GLN A 258 10.25 -9.12 5.73
CA GLN A 258 11.56 -9.28 6.33
C GLN A 258 12.17 -7.90 6.63
N LYS A 259 12.44 -7.64 7.91
CA LYS A 259 13.09 -6.39 8.35
C LYS A 259 14.42 -6.21 7.62
N GLY A 260 14.67 -4.98 7.19
CA GLY A 260 15.88 -4.59 6.47
C GLY A 260 15.91 -4.99 5.00
N VAL A 261 14.82 -5.54 4.47
CA VAL A 261 14.71 -5.93 3.06
C VAL A 261 13.58 -5.17 2.36
N ALA A 262 13.92 -4.44 1.31
CA ALA A 262 13.00 -3.71 0.45
C ALA A 262 13.14 -4.13 -1.03
N MET A 263 12.13 -3.81 -1.84
CA MET A 263 12.07 -4.18 -3.26
C MET A 263 11.68 -2.97 -4.15
N GLY A 264 11.81 -3.12 -5.46
CA GLY A 264 11.24 -2.18 -6.46
C GLY A 264 12.10 -0.99 -6.90
N GLY A 265 13.19 -0.68 -6.20
CA GLY A 265 13.99 0.51 -6.52
C GLY A 265 13.35 1.79 -5.99
N ASN A 266 13.96 2.95 -6.23
CA ASN A 266 13.48 4.23 -5.74
C ASN A 266 14.01 5.40 -6.60
N TYR A 267 13.55 6.62 -6.33
CA TYR A 267 13.92 7.82 -7.08
C TYR A 267 15.40 8.23 -6.99
N GLU A 268 16.15 7.73 -6.01
CA GLU A 268 17.59 8.02 -5.88
C GLU A 268 18.47 7.08 -6.71
N LEU A 269 17.95 5.89 -7.03
CA LEU A 269 18.68 4.91 -7.83
C LEU A 269 18.65 5.26 -9.31
N LEU A 270 19.80 5.09 -9.96
CA LEU A 270 19.85 5.05 -11.42
C LEU A 270 18.91 3.95 -11.93
N SER A 271 18.09 4.28 -12.91
CA SER A 271 17.16 3.34 -13.56
C SER A 271 17.82 2.02 -14.02
N THR A 272 19.07 2.10 -14.50
CA THR A 272 19.90 0.94 -14.91
C THR A 272 20.28 0.01 -13.75
N LYS A 273 20.17 0.49 -12.50
CA LYS A 273 20.44 -0.27 -11.28
C LYS A 273 19.19 -0.87 -10.66
N ILE A 274 18.00 -0.50 -11.15
CA ILE A 274 16.74 -1.07 -10.68
C ILE A 274 16.56 -2.46 -11.28
N ASN A 275 16.46 -3.47 -10.42
CA ASN A 275 16.22 -4.86 -10.78
C ASN A 275 15.15 -5.44 -9.86
N LEU A 276 14.01 -5.85 -10.44
CA LEU A 276 12.87 -6.43 -9.71
C LEU A 276 13.25 -7.64 -8.83
N LYS A 277 14.23 -8.42 -9.25
CA LYS A 277 14.66 -9.65 -8.57
C LYS A 277 15.70 -9.39 -7.49
N LYS A 278 16.20 -8.15 -7.36
CA LYS A 278 17.22 -7.79 -6.40
C LYS A 278 16.60 -6.98 -5.27
N SER A 279 16.80 -7.46 -4.05
CA SER A 279 16.48 -6.71 -2.85
C SER A 279 17.41 -5.51 -2.64
N ILE A 280 16.90 -4.55 -1.90
CA ILE A 280 17.61 -3.37 -1.40
C ILE A 280 17.63 -3.49 0.12
N GLU A 281 18.82 -3.46 0.69
CA GLU A 281 19.01 -3.51 2.13
C GLU A 281 18.84 -2.13 2.75
N TYR A 282 18.28 -2.07 3.95
CA TYR A 282 18.18 -0.86 4.76
C TYR A 282 18.34 -1.20 6.24
N GLU A 283 18.84 -0.25 7.01
CA GLU A 283 18.98 -0.41 8.47
C GLU A 283 17.94 0.42 9.23
N ASN A 284 17.70 1.64 8.77
CA ASN A 284 16.87 2.64 9.43
C ASN A 284 15.76 3.14 8.51
N SER A 285 14.96 4.09 9.02
CA SER A 285 14.02 4.84 8.19
C SER A 285 14.75 5.75 7.22
N GLU A 286 14.29 5.79 5.97
CA GLU A 286 14.93 6.51 4.89
C GLU A 286 13.90 7.32 4.08
N ARG A 287 14.34 8.41 3.43
CA ARG A 287 13.46 9.26 2.59
C ARG A 287 13.06 8.61 1.25
N TRP A 288 13.72 7.51 0.89
CA TRP A 288 13.46 6.73 -0.32
C TRP A 288 12.75 5.41 -0.03
N LEU A 289 12.47 5.12 1.25
CA LEU A 289 11.90 3.87 1.72
C LEU A 289 10.45 4.08 2.21
N GLY A 290 9.52 3.40 1.55
CA GLY A 290 8.10 3.33 1.91
C GLY A 290 7.63 1.88 1.93
N PHE A 291 6.34 1.65 1.74
CA PHE A 291 5.76 0.32 1.71
C PHE A 291 4.35 0.33 1.11
N ARG A 292 3.86 -0.87 0.79
CA ARG A 292 2.44 -1.17 0.55
C ARG A 292 2.02 -2.38 1.38
N CYS A 293 0.73 -2.56 1.61
CA CYS A 293 0.23 -3.77 2.26
C CYS A 293 -0.29 -4.79 1.25
N VAL A 294 -0.29 -6.04 1.69
CA VAL A 294 -1.14 -7.10 1.17
C VAL A 294 -2.13 -7.51 2.24
N ALA A 295 -3.22 -8.15 1.85
CA ALA A 295 -4.22 -8.67 2.77
C ALA A 295 -4.68 -10.07 2.36
N GLU A 296 -4.97 -10.88 3.37
CA GLU A 296 -5.67 -12.16 3.22
C GLU A 296 -6.87 -12.18 4.16
N PHE A 297 -7.98 -12.73 3.71
CA PHE A 297 -9.12 -12.91 4.59
C PHE A 297 -8.84 -14.04 5.56
N MET A 298 -8.99 -13.78 6.86
CA MET A 298 -8.84 -14.76 7.93
C MET A 298 -10.09 -14.75 8.81
N ASN A 299 -10.46 -15.90 9.37
CA ASN A 299 -11.37 -15.94 10.52
C ASN A 299 -10.59 -15.67 11.83
N TRP A 300 -11.30 -15.58 12.96
CA TRP A 300 -10.67 -15.26 14.25
C TRP A 300 -9.59 -16.27 14.69
N GLN A 301 -9.80 -17.56 14.44
CA GLN A 301 -8.84 -18.58 14.85
C GLN A 301 -7.56 -18.54 14.00
N GLU A 302 -7.70 -18.33 12.68
CA GLU A 302 -6.60 -18.10 11.75
C GLU A 302 -5.80 -16.85 12.16
N TYR A 303 -6.49 -15.74 12.47
CA TYR A 303 -5.84 -14.49 12.87
C TYR A 303 -5.09 -14.59 14.21
N LYS A 304 -5.64 -15.29 15.22
CA LYS A 304 -4.89 -15.57 16.47
C LYS A 304 -3.60 -16.35 16.20
N THR A 305 -3.65 -17.32 15.30
CA THR A 305 -2.48 -18.11 14.90
C THR A 305 -1.46 -17.26 14.13
N TYR A 306 -1.94 -16.31 13.33
CA TYR A 306 -1.08 -15.33 12.66
C TYR A 306 -0.36 -14.41 13.67
N LEU A 307 -1.08 -13.86 14.64
CA LEU A 307 -0.52 -12.97 15.68
C LEU A 307 0.49 -13.68 16.59
N SER A 308 0.35 -14.99 16.82
CA SER A 308 1.32 -15.72 17.65
C SER A 308 2.65 -15.97 16.94
N LYS A 309 2.73 -15.72 15.62
CA LYS A 309 3.90 -16.02 14.78
C LYS A 309 4.64 -14.76 14.31
N ASN A 310 4.05 -13.58 14.46
CA ASN A 310 4.52 -12.32 13.84
C ASN A 310 4.42 -11.15 14.82
#